data_AF-A0A520IYT4-F1
#
_entry.id   AF-A0A520IYT4-F1
#
_cell.length_a   1.000
_cell.length_b   1.000
_cell.length_c   1.000
_cell.angle_alpha   90.00
_cell.angle_beta   90.00
_cell.angle_gamma   90.00
#
_symmetry.space_group_name_H-M   'P 1'
#
loop_
_entity.id
_entity.type
_entity.pdbx_description
1 polymer ?
#
loop_
_entity_poly.entity_id
_entity_poly.type
_entity_poly.pdbx_seq_one_letter_code
_entity_poly.pdbx_strand_id
1 'polypeptide(L)' 'MYLSKEKKAEIFQKHGEVETNTGSAEGQVALFTYRIAHLTEHLK' A
#
# COMPACT_ATOMS: atom_id res chain seq x y z
N MET A 1 7.79 -0.60 10.11
CA MET A 1 7.88 -1.20 8.76
C MET A 1 8.53 -0.20 7.80
N TYR A 2 9.64 -0.58 7.16
CA TYR A 2 10.13 0.14 5.99
C TYR A 2 9.35 -0.35 4.77
N LEU A 3 8.35 0.41 4.30
CA LEU A 3 7.75 0.14 2.99
C LEU A 3 8.78 0.54 1.94
N SER A 4 9.28 -0.42 1.17
CA SER A 4 10.16 -0.11 0.06
C SER A 4 9.41 0.70 -1.01
N LYS A 5 10.15 1.51 -1.78
CA LYS A 5 9.54 2.34 -2.84
C LYS A 5 8.91 1.46 -3.92
N GLU A 6 9.54 0.33 -4.22
CA GLU A 6 9.09 -0.65 -5.20
C GLU A 6 7.75 -1.25 -4.78
N LYS A 7 7.62 -1.65 -3.51
CA LYS A 7 6.36 -2.22 -3.02
C LYS A 7 5.23 -1.20 -3.00
N LYS A 8 5.55 0.06 -2.68
CA LYS A 8 4.57 1.15 -2.77
C LYS A 8 4.10 1.36 -4.21
N ALA A 9 5.02 1.42 -5.17
CA ALA A 9 4.69 1.57 -6.58
C ALA A 9 3.80 0.43 -7.08
N GLU A 10 4.12 -0.83 -6.72
CA GLU A 10 3.31 -2.00 -7.07
C GLU A 10 1.86 -1.90 -6.55
N ILE A 11 1.67 -1.42 -5.31
CA ILE A 11 0.33 -1.24 -4.73
C ILE A 11 -0.47 -0.21 -5.52
N PHE A 12 0.12 0.94 -5.86
CA PHE A 12 -0.58 1.98 -6.62
C PHE A 12 -0.77 1.62 -8.08
N GLN A 13 0.13 0.84 -8.68
CA GLN A 13 -0.07 0.33 -10.04
C GLN A 13 -1.25 -0.66 -10.11
N LYS A 14 -1.45 -1.46 -9.05
CA LYS A 14 -2.55 -2.45 -8.99
C LYS A 14 -3.89 -1.85 -8.60
N HIS A 15 -3.90 -0.87 -7.70
CA HIS A 15 -5.13 -0.37 -7.07
C HIS A 15 -5.40 1.12 -7.26
N GLY A 16 -4.43 1.90 -7.75
CA GLY A 16 -4.55 3.34 -8.01
C GLY A 16 -4.62 3.69 -9.50
N GLU A 17 -4.89 2.72 -10.37
CA GLU A 17 -4.84 2.78 -11.85
C GLU A 17 -3.42 2.97 -12.42
N VAL A 18 -2.66 3.93 -11.88
CA VAL A 18 -1.27 4.22 -12.23
C VAL A 18 -0.43 4.40 -10.97
N GLU A 19 0.84 4.00 -11.02
CA GLU A 19 1.76 4.01 -9.87
C GLU A 19 1.98 5.40 -9.25
N THR A 20 1.81 6.46 -10.03
CA THR A 20 1.97 7.86 -9.62
C THR A 20 0.70 8.45 -9.00
N ASN A 21 -0.46 7.80 -9.17
CA ASN A 21 -1.73 8.25 -8.61
C ASN A 21 -1.86 7.84 -7.14
N THR A 22 -1.03 8.49 -6.33
CA THR A 22 -0.98 8.27 -4.89
C THR A 22 -2.15 8.93 -4.15
N GLY A 23 -3.03 9.67 -4.82
CA GLY A 23 -4.20 10.33 -4.23
C GLY A 23 -5.51 9.53 -4.34
N SER A 24 -5.53 8.45 -5.11
CA SER A 24 -6.71 7.59 -5.29
C SER A 24 -7.19 6.98 -3.96
N ALA A 25 -8.51 6.90 -3.79
CA ALA A 25 -9.12 6.32 -2.59
C ALA A 25 -8.76 4.82 -2.49
N GLU A 26 -8.88 4.10 -3.60
CA GLU A 26 -8.60 2.66 -3.71
C GLU A 26 -7.12 2.36 -3.45
N GLY A 27 -6.20 3.16 -4.01
CA GLY A 27 -4.76 3.04 -3.77
C GLY A 27 -4.39 3.28 -2.30
N GLN A 28 -5.00 4.29 -1.66
CA GLN A 28 -4.79 4.56 -0.23
C GLN A 28 -5.37 3.46 0.66
N VAL A 29 -6.57 2.96 0.36
CA VAL A 29 -7.17 1.82 1.08
C VAL A 29 -6.29 0.58 0.97
N ALA A 30 -5.76 0.28 -0.22
CA ALA A 30 -4.83 -0.83 -0.42
C ALA A 30 -3.53 -0.65 0.39
N LEU A 31 -2.96 0.55 0.39
CA LEU A 31 -1.78 0.88 1.18
C LEU A 31 -2.02 0.71 2.70
N PHE A 32 -3.16 1.19 3.21
CA PHE A 32 -3.51 1.02 4.62
C PHE A 32 -3.75 -0.44 4.98
N THR A 33 -4.46 -1.18 4.12
CA THR A 33 -4.70 -2.62 4.30
C THR A 33 -3.39 -3.39 4.43
N TYR A 34 -2.43 -3.13 3.54
CA TYR A 34 -1.10 -3.74 3.61
C TYR A 34 -0.38 -3.42 4.93
N ARG A 35 -0.43 -2.16 5.37
CA ARG A 35 0.18 -1.72 6.63
C ARG A 35 -0.48 -2.34 7.85
N ILE A 36 -1.81 -2.41 7.87
CA ILE A 36 -2.57 -3.04 8.95
C ILE A 36 -2.19 -4.52 9.04
N ALA A 37 -2.21 -5.26 7.93
CA ALA A 37 -1.83 -6.67 7.92
C ALA A 37 -0.42 -6.91 8.47
N HIS A 38 0.56 -6.09 8.06
CA HIS A 38 1.91 -6.18 8.60
C HIS A 38 1.95 -5.91 10.11
N LEU A 39 1.26 -4.87 10.59
CA LEU A 39 1.22 -4.56 12.03
C LEU A 39 0.49 -5.63 12.83
N THR A 40 -0.60 -6.18 12.30
CA THR A 40 -1.33 -7.29 12.90
C THR A 40 -0.41 -8.51 13.06
N GLU A 41 0.37 -8.85 12.04
CA GLU A 41 1.31 -9.97 12.14
C GLU A 41 2.46 -9.69 13.11
N HIS A 42 2.93 -8.44 13.18
CA HIS A 42 3.97 -8.05 14.12
C HIS A 42 3.53 -8.12 15.59
N LEU A 43 2.23 -7.96 15.86
CA LEU A 43 1.65 -7.96 17.21
C LEU A 43 1.12 -9.33 17.64
N LYS A 44 1.17 -10.34 16.78
CA LYS A 44 0.91 -11.75 17.14
C LYS A 44 2.17 -12.39 17.71
#